data_AF-A0A2G5DH95-F1
#
_entry.id   AF-A0A2G5DH95-F1
#
_cell.length_a   1.000
_cell.length_b   1.000
_cell.length_c   1.000
_cell.angle_alpha   90.00
_cell.angle_beta   90.00
_cell.angle_gamma   90.00
#
_symmetry.space_group_name_H-M   'P 1'
#
loop_
_entity.id
_entity.type
_entity.pdbx_description
1 polymer ?
#
loop_
_entity_poly.entity_id
_entity_poly.type
_entity_poly.pdbx_seq_one_letter_code
_entity_poly.pdbx_strand_id
1 'polypeptide(L)'
;MEAGTLKSLHHLKSQPSLPRALLLGENHPPLSTRRLSFLGKFQYNESIGRVNERLDKVNLSGCRHQANFVNWSHGLRPLKLSLNLAVGNLLQLEPTLSVEGNDLENKTNNVFEEEEENLELKLDGGFVVPDNNAFGHSFRDYEKESERKDSVEQFYRTQHINQTYEFAVEKKEEYAKLQKAVMSIWECCELLNEFVDESDPDLDEPQIEHLLQTAEAVRRDYPNEDWLHLTALIHDLGKVMLHPSFGGEPQWCVVGDTFPLGCAFNDAIVHHQYFKENPDYYNPKYNTKLGVYSENCGLDKVTMSWGHDEYMYLVAKDNKTTLPYAGLFIIRFHSFYALHRSNAYTYLMNEEDEEGLKWLRIFNKYDLYSKSKVKINQEEVKPYYMSLIEKYFPGKLRW
;
A
#
# COMPACT_ATOMS: atom_id res chain seq x y z
N MET A 1 35.31 -53.32 56.12
CA MET A 1 33.96 -53.17 55.54
C MET A 1 34.17 -52.61 54.14
N GLU A 2 34.66 -53.47 53.24
CA GLU A 2 33.86 -54.25 52.27
C GLU A 2 33.20 -53.30 51.24
N ALA A 3 33.79 -53.16 50.05
CA ALA A 3 33.64 -54.03 48.86
C ALA A 3 32.33 -53.73 48.11
N GLY A 4 32.23 -53.60 46.78
CA GLY A 4 33.13 -53.77 45.63
C GLY A 4 32.46 -53.09 44.41
N THR A 5 33.16 -52.55 43.42
CA THR A 5 33.79 -53.23 42.26
C THR A 5 32.82 -53.61 41.13
N LEU A 6 32.88 -52.80 40.05
CA LEU A 6 33.03 -53.11 38.61
C LEU A 6 32.43 -54.41 37.99
N LYS A 7 31.74 -54.23 36.84
CA LYS A 7 31.83 -54.93 35.53
C LYS A 7 30.54 -54.60 34.74
N SER A 8 30.50 -53.95 33.57
CA SER A 8 31.12 -54.15 32.25
C SER A 8 30.74 -55.45 31.51
N LEU A 9 30.26 -55.23 30.27
CA LEU A 9 30.35 -56.04 29.03
C LEU A 9 29.16 -56.90 28.55
N HIS A 10 28.78 -56.55 27.30
CA HIS A 10 28.59 -57.40 26.11
C HIS A 10 27.23 -58.06 25.76
N HIS A 11 26.79 -57.67 24.54
CA HIS A 11 26.28 -58.51 23.43
C HIS A 11 24.90 -59.19 23.55
N LEU A 12 23.94 -58.82 22.68
CA LEU A 12 23.68 -59.54 21.42
C LEU A 12 22.46 -59.00 20.63
N LYS A 13 22.73 -58.76 19.34
CA LYS A 13 21.82 -58.66 18.18
C LYS A 13 20.55 -59.51 18.26
N SER A 14 19.43 -58.98 17.75
CA SER A 14 18.49 -59.76 16.93
C SER A 14 17.69 -58.87 15.97
N GLN A 15 17.98 -59.01 14.67
CA GLN A 15 16.97 -58.91 13.59
C GLN A 15 16.52 -60.34 13.26
N PRO A 16 15.30 -60.51 12.74
CA PRO A 16 15.13 -61.07 11.39
C PRO A 16 13.93 -60.40 10.66
N SER A 17 13.65 -60.49 9.36
CA SER A 17 14.25 -61.07 8.16
C SER A 17 13.32 -60.68 6.99
N LEU A 18 13.91 -60.37 5.83
CA LEU A 18 13.24 -60.30 4.51
C LEU A 18 12.53 -61.62 4.13
N PRO A 19 11.65 -61.57 3.13
CA PRO A 19 11.70 -62.58 2.06
C PRO A 19 12.13 -61.98 0.71
N ARG A 20 12.88 -62.80 -0.03
CA ARG A 20 13.55 -62.53 -1.30
C ARG A 20 12.71 -63.03 -2.49
N ALA A 21 12.70 -62.21 -3.53
CA ALA A 21 12.51 -62.43 -4.97
C ALA A 21 12.04 -63.80 -5.52
N LEU A 22 11.18 -63.71 -6.56
CA LEU A 22 11.20 -64.62 -7.71
C LEU A 22 11.17 -63.80 -9.02
N LEU A 23 11.99 -64.29 -9.94
CA LEU A 23 12.45 -63.75 -11.23
C LEU A 23 11.49 -64.05 -12.40
N LEU A 24 11.91 -63.52 -13.57
CA LEU A 24 11.57 -63.86 -14.97
C LEU A 24 10.50 -62.92 -15.59
N GLY A 25 10.68 -62.30 -16.75
CA GLY A 25 11.74 -62.31 -17.75
C GLY A 25 11.34 -61.42 -18.95
N GLU A 26 12.35 -60.77 -19.52
CA GLU A 26 12.57 -60.26 -20.89
C GLU A 26 11.39 -60.06 -21.89
N ASN A 27 11.33 -58.87 -22.51
CA ASN A 27 11.67 -58.66 -23.95
C ASN A 27 11.27 -57.25 -24.46
N HIS A 28 12.27 -56.48 -24.92
CA HIS A 28 12.18 -55.42 -25.95
C HIS A 28 12.29 -56.07 -27.37
N PRO A 29 12.11 -55.42 -28.56
CA PRO A 29 12.30 -54.00 -28.92
C PRO A 29 11.28 -53.49 -30.02
N PRO A 30 11.58 -52.55 -30.97
CA PRO A 30 11.03 -51.18 -30.96
C PRO A 30 10.42 -50.67 -32.31
N LEU A 31 10.18 -49.35 -32.37
CA LEU A 31 10.02 -48.43 -33.53
C LEU A 31 8.57 -47.99 -33.88
N SER A 32 8.27 -46.69 -33.74
CA SER A 32 8.36 -45.78 -34.89
C SER A 32 8.24 -44.30 -34.49
N THR A 33 9.06 -43.51 -35.18
CA THR A 33 9.15 -42.06 -35.24
C THR A 33 7.97 -41.41 -35.95
N ARG A 34 7.48 -40.27 -35.43
CA ARG A 34 7.05 -39.13 -36.27
C ARG A 34 7.44 -37.80 -35.62
N ARG A 35 8.44 -37.17 -36.22
CA ARG A 35 8.75 -35.73 -36.13
C ARG A 35 7.65 -34.95 -36.87
N LEU A 36 7.22 -33.85 -36.28
CA LEU A 36 6.69 -32.70 -37.03
C LEU A 36 7.69 -31.56 -36.88
N SER A 37 8.22 -31.16 -38.03
CA SER A 37 9.11 -30.03 -38.23
C SER A 37 8.30 -28.75 -38.39
N PHE A 38 8.68 -27.70 -37.68
CA PHE A 38 8.48 -26.33 -38.15
C PHE A 38 9.84 -25.62 -38.09
N LEU A 39 10.37 -25.29 -39.26
CA LEU A 39 11.58 -24.48 -39.44
C LEU A 39 11.20 -23.00 -39.30
N GLY A 40 11.92 -22.30 -38.44
CA GLY A 40 12.05 -20.84 -38.45
C GLY A 40 13.48 -20.49 -38.05
N LYS A 41 14.35 -20.29 -39.04
CA LYS A 41 15.74 -19.87 -38.87
C LYS A 41 15.76 -18.38 -38.50
N PHE A 42 16.42 -18.01 -37.41
CA PHE A 42 17.01 -16.68 -37.26
C PHE A 42 18.51 -16.87 -37.02
N GLN A 43 19.31 -16.36 -37.96
CA GLN A 43 20.76 -16.35 -37.88
C GLN A 43 21.21 -15.23 -36.96
N TYR A 44 22.02 -15.61 -35.98
CA TYR A 44 22.91 -14.73 -35.23
C TYR A 44 24.13 -14.43 -36.10
N ASN A 45 24.49 -13.15 -36.27
CA ASN A 45 25.75 -12.76 -36.91
C ASN A 45 26.46 -11.80 -35.96
N GLU A 46 27.57 -12.27 -35.38
CA GLU A 46 28.58 -11.43 -34.75
C GLU A 46 29.42 -10.74 -35.83
N SER A 47 29.65 -9.45 -35.69
CA SER A 47 30.83 -8.81 -36.29
C SER A 47 31.39 -7.77 -35.33
N ILE A 48 32.57 -8.09 -34.81
CA ILE A 48 33.49 -7.21 -34.10
C ILE A 48 34.07 -6.20 -35.09
N GLY A 49 34.14 -4.92 -34.70
CA GLY A 49 34.92 -3.90 -35.38
C GLY A 49 35.05 -2.63 -34.53
N ARG A 50 36.15 -2.50 -33.79
CA ARG A 50 36.56 -1.27 -33.12
C ARG A 50 37.18 -0.28 -34.13
N VAL A 51 37.08 1.01 -33.77
CA VAL A 51 38.13 2.06 -33.83
C VAL A 51 37.76 3.34 -34.62
N ASN A 52 37.72 4.42 -33.83
CA ASN A 52 38.19 5.80 -34.04
C ASN A 52 37.22 6.98 -34.15
N GLU A 53 37.50 7.92 -33.24
CA GLU A 53 37.15 9.32 -33.14
C GLU A 53 37.27 10.08 -34.48
N ARG A 54 36.34 11.02 -34.70
CA ARG A 54 36.67 12.42 -34.98
C ARG A 54 35.43 13.32 -34.86
N LEU A 55 35.59 14.34 -34.03
CA LEU A 55 34.86 15.60 -34.06
C LEU A 55 34.94 16.20 -35.47
N ASP A 56 33.81 16.68 -36.01
CA ASP A 56 33.75 18.05 -36.50
C ASP A 56 32.31 18.54 -36.78
N LYS A 57 32.19 19.84 -36.57
CA LYS A 57 31.02 20.72 -36.68
C LYS A 57 30.41 20.70 -38.08
N VAL A 58 29.07 20.64 -38.17
CA VAL A 58 28.33 21.43 -39.18
C VAL A 58 27.03 21.96 -38.59
N ASN A 59 26.93 23.27 -38.72
CA ASN A 59 25.87 24.21 -38.43
C ASN A 59 24.85 24.16 -39.59
N LEU A 60 23.54 24.06 -39.36
CA LEU A 60 22.55 24.56 -40.32
C LEU A 60 21.26 24.99 -39.61
N SER A 61 20.91 26.22 -39.96
CA SER A 61 19.84 27.11 -39.54
C SER A 61 18.41 26.63 -39.83
N GLY A 62 17.48 27.14 -39.01
CA GLY A 62 16.28 27.80 -39.54
C GLY A 62 14.93 27.33 -39.02
N CYS A 63 14.44 27.97 -37.95
CA CYS A 63 13.09 28.58 -37.86
C CYS A 63 12.85 29.12 -36.45
N ARG A 64 12.89 30.44 -36.29
CA ARG A 64 12.36 31.16 -35.12
C ARG A 64 11.05 31.81 -35.55
N HIS A 65 9.98 31.57 -34.78
CA HIS A 65 8.83 32.46 -34.75
C HIS A 65 8.97 33.37 -33.53
N GLN A 66 9.21 34.65 -33.79
CA GLN A 66 9.10 35.74 -32.83
C GLN A 66 7.63 36.19 -32.75
N ALA A 67 7.06 36.21 -31.54
CA ALA A 67 5.88 37.00 -31.25
C ALA A 67 6.33 38.41 -30.83
N ASN A 68 5.90 39.42 -31.60
CA ASN A 68 6.19 40.82 -31.37
C ASN A 68 5.26 41.41 -30.29
N PHE A 69 5.87 42.15 -29.37
CA PHE A 69 5.23 43.17 -28.55
C PHE A 69 4.75 44.34 -29.44
N VAL A 70 3.50 44.77 -29.25
CA VAL A 70 3.04 46.11 -29.64
C VAL A 70 2.21 46.69 -28.50
N ASN A 71 2.73 47.79 -27.92
CA ASN A 71 2.01 48.70 -27.04
C ASN A 71 0.99 49.52 -27.84
N TRP A 72 -0.23 49.66 -27.34
CA TRP A 72 -1.10 50.80 -27.67
C TRP A 72 -1.78 51.30 -26.40
N SER A 73 -1.51 52.57 -26.07
CA SER A 73 -2.19 53.36 -25.05
C SER A 73 -3.23 54.26 -25.70
N HIS A 74 -4.46 54.24 -25.23
CA HIS A 74 -5.31 55.40 -24.89
C HIS A 74 -6.70 54.92 -24.45
N GLY A 75 -7.30 55.67 -23.52
CA GLY A 75 -8.39 55.20 -22.67
C GLY A 75 -9.79 55.62 -23.12
N LEU A 76 -10.78 55.25 -22.30
CA LEU A 76 -11.84 56.11 -21.75
C LEU A 76 -12.96 55.25 -21.09
N ARG A 77 -13.13 55.49 -19.79
CA ARG A 77 -14.34 55.46 -18.93
C ARG A 77 -15.15 54.17 -18.69
N PRO A 78 -15.60 53.94 -17.43
CA PRO A 78 -16.45 52.82 -17.05
C PRO A 78 -17.94 53.16 -17.15
N LEU A 79 -18.76 52.19 -17.58
CA LEU A 79 -20.21 52.23 -17.43
C LEU A 79 -20.60 51.55 -16.13
N LYS A 80 -21.08 52.36 -15.18
CA LYS A 80 -21.89 51.92 -14.03
C LYS A 80 -23.25 51.47 -14.55
N LEU A 81 -23.67 50.26 -14.19
CA LEU A 81 -25.09 49.91 -14.16
C LEU A 81 -25.51 49.70 -12.71
N SER A 82 -26.25 50.67 -12.21
CA SER A 82 -27.00 50.63 -10.97
C SER A 82 -28.43 50.18 -11.28
N LEU A 83 -28.93 49.16 -10.60
CA LEU A 83 -30.37 48.98 -10.40
C LEU A 83 -30.64 48.91 -8.89
N ASN A 84 -31.20 50.00 -8.37
CA ASN A 84 -31.96 50.03 -7.14
C ASN A 84 -33.41 49.70 -7.49
N LEU A 85 -34.03 48.79 -6.75
CA LEU A 85 -35.45 48.94 -6.41
C LEU A 85 -35.68 48.36 -5.02
N ALA A 86 -36.38 49.15 -4.23
CA ALA A 86 -36.55 49.01 -2.80
C ALA A 86 -38.03 48.79 -2.45
N VAL A 87 -38.20 48.32 -1.21
CA VAL A 87 -39.33 48.48 -0.29
C VAL A 87 -40.49 47.48 -0.37
N GLY A 88 -40.71 46.81 0.76
CA GLY A 88 -41.96 46.16 1.14
C GLY A 88 -41.89 45.54 2.54
N ASN A 89 -41.92 46.37 3.60
CA ASN A 89 -42.25 45.94 4.97
C ASN A 89 -43.74 45.53 5.04
N LEU A 90 -44.10 44.49 5.82
CA LEU A 90 -44.95 44.61 7.03
C LEU A 90 -45.32 43.24 7.66
N LEU A 91 -45.38 43.28 8.99
CA LEU A 91 -46.25 42.54 9.94
C LEU A 91 -45.77 41.25 10.61
N GLN A 92 -45.43 41.46 11.89
CA GLN A 92 -45.59 40.58 13.04
C GLN A 92 -46.99 39.96 13.12
N LEU A 93 -47.06 38.71 13.56
CA LEU A 93 -48.16 38.18 14.38
C LEU A 93 -47.59 37.08 15.30
N GLU A 94 -47.64 37.34 16.61
CA GLU A 94 -47.57 36.29 17.64
C GLU A 94 -48.89 35.51 17.70
N PRO A 95 -48.90 34.36 18.39
CA PRO A 95 -49.92 34.24 19.42
C PRO A 95 -49.34 33.84 20.78
N THR A 96 -49.83 34.58 21.77
CA THR A 96 -49.75 34.30 23.20
C THR A 96 -50.65 33.13 23.59
N LEU A 97 -50.20 32.30 24.53
CA LEU A 97 -51.07 31.56 25.44
C LEU A 97 -50.33 31.32 26.76
N SER A 98 -50.91 31.92 27.81
CA SER A 98 -50.54 31.94 29.22
C SER A 98 -50.73 30.61 29.93
N VAL A 99 -49.86 30.26 30.89
CA VAL A 99 -50.23 29.63 32.18
C VAL A 99 -49.16 29.97 33.24
N GLU A 100 -49.60 30.48 34.39
CA GLU A 100 -48.82 30.70 35.63
C GLU A 100 -48.51 29.37 36.35
N GLY A 101 -47.40 29.32 37.09
CA GLY A 101 -47.22 28.34 38.17
C GLY A 101 -45.78 27.85 38.35
N ASN A 102 -45.09 28.43 39.32
CA ASN A 102 -43.99 27.73 40.00
C ASN A 102 -44.57 26.51 40.72
N ASP A 103 -43.92 25.36 40.60
CA ASP A 103 -43.47 24.58 41.76
C ASP A 103 -42.52 23.47 41.32
N LEU A 104 -41.41 23.39 42.06
CA LEU A 104 -40.40 22.33 42.03
C LEU A 104 -40.99 21.04 42.60
N GLU A 105 -40.89 19.92 41.88
CA GLU A 105 -40.41 18.65 42.44
C GLU A 105 -40.35 17.51 41.41
N ASN A 106 -39.23 16.80 41.44
CA ASN A 106 -39.02 15.39 41.11
C ASN A 106 -39.59 14.82 39.80
N LYS A 107 -38.71 14.72 38.79
CA LYS A 107 -38.81 13.70 37.73
C LYS A 107 -37.60 12.78 37.77
N THR A 108 -37.81 11.61 38.36
CA THR A 108 -37.26 10.35 37.88
C THR A 108 -37.64 10.19 36.40
N ASN A 109 -36.66 9.92 35.54
CA ASN A 109 -36.87 9.20 34.29
C ASN A 109 -35.55 8.64 33.77
N ASN A 110 -35.58 7.33 33.55
CA ASN A 110 -34.64 6.53 32.79
C ASN A 110 -34.24 7.21 31.48
N VAL A 111 -32.94 7.22 31.18
CA VAL A 111 -32.45 7.07 29.81
C VAL A 111 -31.39 5.97 29.87
N PHE A 112 -31.60 4.98 29.01
CA PHE A 112 -30.74 3.84 28.78
C PHE A 112 -29.33 4.29 28.40
N GLU A 113 -28.36 3.99 29.26
CA GLU A 113 -26.97 3.87 28.85
C GLU A 113 -26.83 2.49 28.20
N GLU A 114 -26.86 2.45 26.87
CA GLU A 114 -26.30 1.31 26.14
C GLU A 114 -24.78 1.40 26.32
N GLU A 115 -24.27 0.64 27.28
CA GLU A 115 -22.86 0.29 27.35
C GLU A 115 -22.51 -0.46 26.06
N GLU A 116 -21.91 0.25 25.09
CA GLU A 116 -21.10 -0.37 24.06
C GLU A 116 -19.97 -1.11 24.77
N GLU A 117 -20.18 -2.40 25.02
CA GLU A 117 -19.10 -3.37 25.25
C GLU A 117 -18.24 -3.40 23.99
N ASN A 118 -17.31 -2.44 23.95
CA ASN A 118 -16.12 -2.50 23.14
C ASN A 118 -15.38 -3.77 23.61
N LEU A 119 -15.56 -4.88 22.88
CA LEU A 119 -14.64 -6.01 22.94
C LEU A 119 -13.31 -5.52 22.37
N GLU A 120 -12.60 -4.70 23.13
CA GLU A 120 -11.17 -4.52 23.03
C GLU A 120 -10.56 -5.91 23.23
N LEU A 121 -10.20 -6.55 22.12
CA LEU A 121 -9.13 -7.52 22.13
C LEU A 121 -7.98 -6.84 22.88
N LYS A 122 -7.66 -7.36 24.08
CA LYS A 122 -6.46 -7.00 24.86
C LYS A 122 -5.21 -7.46 24.11
N LEU A 123 -4.96 -6.82 22.98
CA LEU A 123 -3.74 -6.85 22.18
C LEU A 123 -3.09 -5.46 22.33
N ASP A 124 -3.01 -4.92 23.55
CA ASP A 124 -2.24 -3.72 23.82
C ASP A 124 -0.80 -4.13 24.13
N GLY A 125 -0.10 -4.60 23.10
CA GLY A 125 1.36 -4.60 23.12
C GLY A 125 1.76 -3.14 23.31
N GLY A 126 2.28 -2.80 24.50
CA GLY A 126 2.38 -1.44 25.07
C GLY A 126 3.26 -0.45 24.30
N PHE A 127 2.94 -0.23 23.03
CA PHE A 127 3.54 0.75 22.16
C PHE A 127 3.03 2.13 22.56
N VAL A 128 3.89 2.91 23.21
CA VAL A 128 3.59 4.30 23.54
C VAL A 128 3.70 5.12 22.27
N VAL A 129 2.56 5.56 21.73
CA VAL A 129 2.51 6.49 20.59
C VAL A 129 3.13 7.82 21.02
N PRO A 130 4.22 8.28 20.38
CA PRO A 130 4.86 9.53 20.73
C PRO A 130 4.03 10.74 20.22
N ASP A 131 4.05 11.84 20.97
CA ASP A 131 3.34 13.08 20.58
C ASP A 131 3.88 13.71 19.28
N ASN A 132 5.15 13.47 18.96
CA ASN A 132 5.82 13.95 17.75
C ASN A 132 6.75 12.86 17.19
N ASN A 133 7.03 12.91 15.89
CA ASN A 133 7.99 12.02 15.24
C ASN A 133 9.42 12.27 15.76
N ALA A 134 10.35 11.34 15.47
CA ALA A 134 11.75 11.45 15.89
C ALA A 134 12.47 12.71 15.36
N PHE A 135 11.84 13.42 14.42
CA PHE A 135 12.31 14.64 13.78
C PHE A 135 11.67 15.92 14.35
N GLY A 136 10.74 15.81 15.30
CA GLY A 136 10.11 16.94 16.00
C GLY A 136 8.86 17.51 15.31
N HIS A 137 8.24 16.75 14.40
CA HIS A 137 7.00 17.12 13.72
C HIS A 137 5.80 16.31 14.24
N SER A 138 4.61 16.93 14.19
CA SER A 138 3.34 16.23 14.35
C SER A 138 3.17 15.25 13.21
N PHE A 139 2.82 13.99 13.51
CA PHE A 139 2.63 12.97 12.49
C PHE A 139 1.50 13.33 11.53
N ARG A 140 1.74 13.19 10.22
CA ARG A 140 0.73 13.40 9.17
C ARG A 140 0.03 14.76 9.25
N ASP A 141 0.78 15.81 9.53
CA ASP A 141 0.29 17.18 9.57
C ASP A 141 0.46 17.85 8.19
N TYR A 142 -0.57 17.76 7.36
CA TYR A 142 -0.58 18.33 6.00
C TYR A 142 -0.83 19.84 5.99
N GLU A 143 -1.27 20.43 7.10
CA GLU A 143 -1.60 21.86 7.19
C GLU A 143 -0.41 22.69 7.71
N LYS A 144 0.47 22.07 8.51
CA LYS A 144 1.64 22.74 9.08
C LYS A 144 2.64 23.14 8.00
N GLU A 145 3.03 24.41 8.07
CA GLU A 145 4.05 24.96 7.20
C GLU A 145 5.38 24.21 7.36
N SER A 146 5.84 23.59 6.28
CA SER A 146 7.10 22.85 6.19
C SER A 146 7.68 22.98 4.79
N GLU A 147 8.99 22.75 4.63
CA GLU A 147 9.64 22.77 3.31
C GLU A 147 9.05 21.73 2.34
N ARG A 148 8.41 20.68 2.87
CA ARG A 148 7.76 19.60 2.11
C ARG A 148 6.28 19.80 1.83
N LYS A 149 5.62 20.79 2.45
CA LYS A 149 4.16 20.97 2.34
C LYS A 149 3.71 21.13 0.88
N ASP A 150 4.34 22.06 0.16
CA ASP A 150 3.99 22.33 -1.25
C ASP A 150 4.25 21.11 -2.15
N SER A 151 5.33 20.35 -1.89
CA SER A 151 5.63 19.15 -2.67
C SER A 151 4.65 18.01 -2.40
N VAL A 152 4.25 17.81 -1.13
CA VAL A 152 3.28 16.77 -0.74
C VAL A 152 1.87 17.12 -1.25
N GLU A 153 1.46 18.39 -1.15
CA GLU A 153 0.17 18.84 -1.70
C GLU A 153 0.14 18.67 -3.23
N GLN A 154 1.22 19.06 -3.94
CA GLN A 154 1.31 18.90 -5.39
C GLN A 154 1.37 17.42 -5.80
N PHE A 155 2.00 16.56 -5.00
CA PHE A 155 1.98 15.11 -5.16
C PHE A 155 0.54 14.58 -5.12
N TYR A 156 -0.21 14.86 -4.04
CA TYR A 156 -1.57 14.38 -3.86
C TYR A 156 -2.53 14.98 -4.88
N ARG A 157 -2.35 16.25 -5.25
CA ARG A 157 -3.08 16.85 -6.38
C ARG A 157 -2.88 16.04 -7.66
N THR A 158 -1.63 15.69 -7.98
CA THR A 158 -1.32 14.91 -9.19
C THR A 158 -1.91 13.52 -9.10
N GLN A 159 -1.80 12.85 -7.95
CA GLN A 159 -2.42 11.53 -7.72
C GLN A 159 -3.94 11.59 -7.91
N HIS A 160 -4.62 12.50 -7.22
CA HIS A 160 -6.08 12.62 -7.25
C HIS A 160 -6.61 12.96 -8.63
N ILE A 161 -5.88 13.72 -9.46
CA ILE A 161 -6.30 14.04 -10.82
C ILE A 161 -6.18 12.83 -11.76
N ASN A 162 -5.12 12.04 -11.61
CA ASN A 162 -4.73 11.02 -12.61
C ASN A 162 -5.15 9.59 -12.25
N GLN A 163 -5.42 9.28 -10.98
CA GLN A 163 -5.97 7.98 -10.57
C GLN A 163 -7.46 7.90 -10.97
N THR A 164 -7.74 7.23 -12.08
CA THR A 164 -9.09 6.92 -12.55
C THR A 164 -9.36 5.43 -12.45
N TYR A 165 -10.64 5.05 -12.43
CA TYR A 165 -11.03 3.64 -12.41
C TYR A 165 -10.43 2.86 -13.58
N GLU A 166 -10.46 3.44 -14.78
CA GLU A 166 -9.86 2.86 -15.99
C GLU A 166 -8.35 2.69 -15.85
N PHE A 167 -7.65 3.74 -15.40
CA PHE A 167 -6.21 3.70 -15.18
C PHE A 167 -5.79 2.60 -14.20
N ALA A 168 -6.47 2.48 -13.06
CA ALA A 168 -6.13 1.47 -12.06
C ALA A 168 -6.39 0.04 -12.55
N VAL A 169 -7.46 -0.18 -13.32
CA VAL A 169 -7.73 -1.48 -13.96
C VAL A 169 -6.62 -1.83 -14.95
N GLU A 170 -6.23 -0.90 -15.83
CA GLU A 170 -5.15 -1.11 -16.81
C GLU A 170 -3.81 -1.42 -16.13
N LYS A 171 -3.45 -0.66 -15.09
CA LYS A 171 -2.21 -0.90 -14.33
C LYS A 171 -2.23 -2.25 -13.63
N LYS A 172 -3.35 -2.62 -13.02
CA LYS A 172 -3.52 -3.94 -12.41
C LYS A 172 -3.36 -5.07 -13.41
N GLU A 173 -3.94 -4.95 -14.60
CA GLU A 173 -3.77 -5.93 -15.68
C GLU A 173 -2.33 -6.00 -16.20
N GLU A 174 -1.63 -4.87 -16.27
CA GLU A 174 -0.23 -4.82 -16.67
C GLU A 174 0.66 -5.56 -15.66
N TYR A 175 0.56 -5.19 -14.39
CA TYR A 175 1.47 -5.62 -13.33
C TYR A 175 1.13 -6.99 -12.73
N ALA A 176 -0.12 -7.44 -12.80
CA ALA A 176 -0.50 -8.80 -12.39
C ALA A 176 0.21 -9.93 -13.19
N LYS A 177 0.88 -9.59 -14.30
CA LYS A 177 1.67 -10.56 -15.08
C LYS A 177 2.96 -10.98 -14.37
N LEU A 178 3.44 -10.18 -13.41
CA LEU A 178 4.65 -10.41 -12.62
C LEU A 178 5.85 -10.86 -13.47
N GLN A 179 6.18 -10.05 -14.47
CA GLN A 179 7.17 -10.36 -15.50
C GLN A 179 8.32 -9.36 -15.56
N LYS A 180 8.44 -8.50 -14.55
CA LYS A 180 9.46 -7.46 -14.46
C LYS A 180 10.77 -8.04 -13.92
N ALA A 181 10.73 -8.93 -12.92
CA ALA A 181 11.93 -9.56 -12.37
C ALA A 181 11.67 -10.92 -11.71
N VAL A 182 12.76 -11.65 -11.43
CA VAL A 182 12.76 -12.83 -10.55
C VAL A 182 13.81 -12.64 -9.46
N MET A 183 13.36 -12.37 -8.23
CA MET A 183 14.24 -12.07 -7.09
C MET A 183 13.60 -12.49 -5.77
N SER A 184 14.41 -12.60 -4.71
CA SER A 184 13.93 -12.89 -3.36
C SER A 184 13.37 -11.61 -2.72
N ILE A 185 12.63 -11.77 -1.61
CA ILE A 185 12.16 -10.64 -0.81
C ILE A 185 13.34 -9.79 -0.32
N TRP A 186 14.41 -10.43 0.17
CA TRP A 186 15.56 -9.69 0.71
C TRP A 186 16.32 -8.90 -0.37
N GLU A 187 16.45 -9.46 -1.57
CA GLU A 187 17.01 -8.73 -2.72
C GLU A 187 16.17 -7.48 -3.06
N CYS A 188 14.84 -7.55 -2.91
CA CYS A 188 13.96 -6.39 -3.07
C CYS A 188 14.19 -5.34 -1.97
N CYS A 189 14.35 -5.76 -0.70
CA CYS A 189 14.67 -4.86 0.40
C CYS A 189 15.97 -4.10 0.11
N GLU A 190 17.01 -4.81 -0.35
CA GLU A 190 18.30 -4.22 -0.70
C GLU A 190 18.19 -3.23 -1.89
N LEU A 191 17.34 -3.53 -2.88
CA LEU A 191 17.10 -2.65 -4.03
C LEU A 191 16.41 -1.34 -3.64
N LEU A 192 15.49 -1.38 -2.68
CA LEU A 192 14.77 -0.19 -2.21
C LEU A 192 15.63 0.78 -1.38
N ASN A 193 16.85 0.38 -1.01
CA ASN A 193 17.80 1.27 -0.34
C ASN A 193 18.18 2.49 -1.19
N GLU A 194 17.89 2.49 -2.49
CA GLU A 194 18.17 3.59 -3.43
C GLU A 194 17.05 4.65 -3.52
N PHE A 195 15.90 4.45 -2.86
CA PHE A 195 14.72 5.32 -2.99
C PHE A 195 14.30 6.01 -1.68
N VAL A 196 13.78 7.23 -1.82
CA VAL A 196 13.15 8.03 -0.76
C VAL A 196 11.71 8.34 -1.20
N ASP A 197 10.74 8.12 -0.30
CA ASP A 197 9.31 8.36 -0.54
C ASP A 197 8.99 9.86 -0.48
N GLU A 198 8.47 10.44 -1.57
CA GLU A 198 8.12 11.86 -1.66
C GLU A 198 6.74 12.20 -1.06
N SER A 199 5.89 11.20 -0.82
CA SER A 199 4.55 11.40 -0.25
C SER A 199 4.55 11.49 1.27
N ASP A 200 5.61 10.97 1.90
CA ASP A 200 5.74 10.88 3.35
C ASP A 200 6.30 12.20 3.92
N PRO A 201 5.55 12.95 4.74
CA PRO A 201 6.07 14.16 5.37
C PRO A 201 7.08 13.86 6.50
N ASP A 202 7.21 12.60 6.93
CA ASP A 202 7.95 12.18 8.12
C ASP A 202 9.25 11.40 7.81
N LEU A 203 9.57 11.08 6.54
CA LEU A 203 10.69 10.21 6.16
C LEU A 203 11.73 10.88 5.25
N ASP A 204 12.98 10.94 5.72
CA ASP A 204 14.19 11.32 4.96
C ASP A 204 15.22 10.15 4.87
N GLU A 205 14.88 8.97 5.39
CA GLU A 205 15.77 7.81 5.46
C GLU A 205 15.53 6.81 4.31
N PRO A 206 16.53 5.96 3.95
CA PRO A 206 16.33 4.91 2.95
C PRO A 206 15.20 3.96 3.33
N GLN A 207 14.42 3.53 2.35
CA GLN A 207 13.21 2.72 2.56
C GLN A 207 13.48 1.43 3.37
N ILE A 208 14.63 0.76 3.21
CA ILE A 208 14.95 -0.45 3.97
C ILE A 208 15.02 -0.21 5.50
N GLU A 209 15.43 0.99 5.91
CA GLU A 209 15.50 1.34 7.32
C GLU A 209 14.08 1.43 7.91
N HIS A 210 13.15 2.07 7.21
CA HIS A 210 11.73 2.11 7.58
C HIS A 210 11.13 0.70 7.73
N LEU A 211 11.40 -0.19 6.78
CA LEU A 211 10.92 -1.58 6.83
C LEU A 211 11.40 -2.29 8.10
N LEU A 212 12.69 -2.16 8.44
CA LEU A 212 13.30 -2.80 9.60
C LEU A 212 12.84 -2.18 10.91
N GLN A 213 12.69 -0.85 10.98
CA GLN A 213 12.16 -0.15 12.16
C GLN A 213 10.74 -0.61 12.47
N THR A 214 9.89 -0.67 11.44
CA THR A 214 8.52 -1.16 11.57
C THR A 214 8.50 -2.61 12.04
N ALA A 215 9.27 -3.48 11.38
CA ALA A 215 9.30 -4.90 11.70
C ALA A 215 9.85 -5.20 13.11
N GLU A 216 10.93 -4.54 13.54
CA GLU A 216 11.51 -4.73 14.87
C GLU A 216 10.63 -4.13 15.98
N ALA A 217 9.92 -3.02 15.72
CA ALA A 217 8.97 -2.48 16.67
C ALA A 217 7.76 -3.42 16.88
N VAL A 218 7.21 -3.96 15.79
CA VAL A 218 6.18 -5.01 15.87
C VAL A 218 6.71 -6.23 16.62
N ARG A 219 7.91 -6.71 16.28
CA ARG A 219 8.52 -7.90 16.88
C ARG A 219 8.69 -7.78 18.39
N ARG A 220 9.04 -6.59 18.88
CA ARG A 220 9.19 -6.35 20.32
C ARG A 220 7.86 -6.50 21.06
N ASP A 221 6.78 -6.01 20.48
CA ASP A 221 5.49 -5.89 21.16
C ASP A 221 4.58 -7.12 20.91
N TYR A 222 4.79 -7.84 19.80
CA TYR A 222 4.07 -9.04 19.41
C TYR A 222 4.99 -10.25 19.18
N PRO A 223 5.85 -10.64 20.14
CA PRO A 223 6.95 -11.59 19.91
C PRO A 223 6.55 -12.98 19.38
N ASN A 224 5.26 -13.36 19.50
CA ASN A 224 4.74 -14.65 19.05
C ASN A 224 4.06 -14.58 17.66
N GLU A 225 3.89 -13.39 17.07
CA GLU A 225 3.19 -13.19 15.79
C GLU A 225 4.19 -13.02 14.63
N ASP A 226 4.97 -14.07 14.37
CA ASP A 226 6.06 -14.00 13.40
C ASP A 226 5.62 -13.64 11.96
N TRP A 227 4.37 -13.96 11.58
CA TRP A 227 3.77 -13.53 10.32
C TRP A 227 3.60 -12.02 10.26
N LEU A 228 3.30 -11.36 11.38
CA LEU A 228 3.12 -9.92 11.46
C LEU A 228 4.46 -9.20 11.36
N HIS A 229 5.54 -9.78 11.92
CA HIS A 229 6.89 -9.25 11.77
C HIS A 229 7.31 -9.25 10.29
N LEU A 230 7.04 -10.35 9.58
CA LEU A 230 7.31 -10.43 8.15
C LEU A 230 6.41 -9.49 7.35
N THR A 231 5.12 -9.42 7.68
CA THR A 231 4.17 -8.49 7.05
C THR A 231 4.71 -7.05 7.14
N ALA A 232 5.19 -6.66 8.32
CA ALA A 232 5.82 -5.36 8.56
C ALA A 232 7.11 -5.15 7.77
N LEU A 233 7.94 -6.17 7.58
CA LEU A 233 9.13 -6.06 6.74
C LEU A 233 8.77 -5.81 5.27
N ILE A 234 7.65 -6.37 4.79
CA ILE A 234 7.38 -6.43 3.34
C ILE A 234 6.31 -5.48 2.82
N HIS A 235 5.56 -4.80 3.71
CA HIS A 235 4.39 -3.99 3.36
C HIS A 235 4.66 -3.01 2.20
N ASP A 236 5.83 -2.38 2.24
CA ASP A 236 6.24 -1.31 1.33
C ASP A 236 7.04 -1.80 0.11
N LEU A 237 7.25 -3.11 -0.06
CA LEU A 237 8.08 -3.62 -1.16
C LEU A 237 7.49 -3.38 -2.55
N GLY A 238 6.19 -3.08 -2.64
CA GLY A 238 5.56 -2.67 -3.89
C GLY A 238 6.13 -1.35 -4.46
N LYS A 239 6.83 -0.56 -3.64
CA LYS A 239 7.54 0.65 -4.05
C LYS A 239 8.63 0.40 -5.08
N VAL A 240 9.02 -0.87 -5.28
CA VAL A 240 10.00 -1.26 -6.30
C VAL A 240 9.58 -0.86 -7.72
N MET A 241 8.28 -0.58 -7.97
CA MET A 241 7.80 0.00 -9.23
C MET A 241 8.48 1.33 -9.62
N LEU A 242 9.04 2.07 -8.65
CA LEU A 242 9.86 3.27 -8.90
C LEU A 242 11.17 2.95 -9.62
N HIS A 243 11.67 1.72 -9.47
CA HIS A 243 12.91 1.31 -10.09
C HIS A 243 12.71 1.09 -11.61
N PRO A 244 13.63 1.58 -12.48
CA PRO A 244 13.47 1.47 -13.93
C PRO A 244 13.25 0.05 -14.46
N SER A 245 13.81 -0.97 -13.79
CA SER A 245 13.59 -2.37 -14.18
C SER A 245 12.17 -2.87 -13.93
N PHE A 246 11.37 -2.14 -13.15
CA PHE A 246 9.99 -2.47 -12.79
C PHE A 246 8.97 -1.54 -13.44
N GLY A 247 9.42 -0.58 -14.26
CA GLY A 247 8.58 0.38 -14.97
C GLY A 247 9.09 1.81 -14.83
N GLY A 248 9.73 2.14 -13.71
CA GLY A 248 10.12 3.52 -13.43
C GLY A 248 8.89 4.43 -13.31
N GLU A 249 7.85 3.93 -12.65
CA GLU A 249 6.58 4.64 -12.52
C GLU A 249 6.76 5.94 -11.73
N PRO A 250 5.98 7.00 -12.03
CA PRO A 250 6.03 8.22 -11.25
C PRO A 250 5.49 7.96 -9.83
N GLN A 251 6.02 8.67 -8.84
CA GLN A 251 5.69 8.43 -7.43
C GLN A 251 4.17 8.45 -7.14
N TRP A 252 3.40 9.35 -7.77
CA TRP A 252 1.95 9.44 -7.56
C TRP A 252 1.17 8.17 -7.94
N CYS A 253 1.78 7.31 -8.77
CA CYS A 253 1.26 6.02 -9.22
C CYS A 253 1.77 4.84 -8.35
N VAL A 254 2.59 5.11 -7.32
CA VAL A 254 3.25 4.08 -6.52
C VAL A 254 3.00 4.28 -5.03
N VAL A 255 3.21 5.48 -4.49
CA VAL A 255 3.16 5.78 -3.05
C VAL A 255 1.93 6.61 -2.68
N GLY A 256 1.80 6.95 -1.39
CA GLY A 256 0.73 7.80 -0.85
C GLY A 256 -0.54 7.04 -0.44
N ASP A 257 -1.41 7.76 0.27
CA ASP A 257 -2.71 7.23 0.71
C ASP A 257 -3.54 6.71 -0.48
N THR A 258 -4.20 5.56 -0.28
CA THR A 258 -5.06 4.93 -1.29
C THR A 258 -6.54 5.19 -1.03
N PHE A 259 -7.34 5.10 -2.10
CA PHE A 259 -8.78 5.32 -2.06
C PHE A 259 -9.54 4.45 -3.07
N PRO A 260 -10.81 4.11 -2.81
CA PRO A 260 -11.67 3.41 -3.77
C PRO A 260 -11.92 4.26 -5.02
N LEU A 261 -11.79 3.64 -6.17
CA LEU A 261 -12.19 4.18 -7.47
C LEU A 261 -13.52 3.58 -7.90
N GLY A 262 -14.21 4.20 -8.86
CA GLY A 262 -15.48 3.67 -9.36
C GLY A 262 -16.69 3.89 -8.45
N CYS A 263 -16.51 4.63 -7.35
CA CYS A 263 -17.55 5.19 -6.48
C CYS A 263 -17.17 6.63 -6.07
N ALA A 264 -18.09 7.35 -5.41
CA ALA A 264 -17.88 8.74 -5.05
C ALA A 264 -16.72 8.89 -4.04
N PHE A 265 -15.84 9.87 -4.29
CA PHE A 265 -14.73 10.20 -3.40
C PHE A 265 -15.24 10.82 -2.09
N ASN A 266 -14.91 10.19 -0.96
CA ASN A 266 -15.26 10.64 0.39
C ASN A 266 -14.36 11.79 0.87
N ASP A 267 -14.94 12.77 1.55
CA ASP A 267 -14.24 13.95 2.09
C ASP A 267 -13.15 13.64 3.12
N ALA A 268 -13.10 12.41 3.66
CA ALA A 268 -12.05 11.93 4.55
C ALA A 268 -10.71 11.64 3.85
N ILE A 269 -10.68 11.62 2.51
CA ILE A 269 -9.43 11.49 1.75
C ILE A 269 -8.65 12.80 1.86
N VAL A 270 -7.34 12.71 2.12
CA VAL A 270 -6.45 13.88 2.21
C VAL A 270 -6.57 14.74 0.94
N HIS A 271 -6.48 16.06 1.05
CA HIS A 271 -6.61 17.01 -0.08
C HIS A 271 -7.77 16.73 -1.06
N HIS A 272 -8.94 16.34 -0.53
CA HIS A 272 -10.12 15.96 -1.31
C HIS A 272 -10.54 16.99 -2.38
N GLN A 273 -10.29 18.28 -2.14
CA GLN A 273 -10.66 19.37 -3.05
C GLN A 273 -10.18 19.16 -4.49
N TYR A 274 -9.07 18.46 -4.70
CA TYR A 274 -8.49 18.22 -6.02
C TYR A 274 -9.24 17.19 -6.85
N PHE A 275 -10.07 16.34 -6.25
CA PHE A 275 -10.88 15.39 -7.03
C PHE A 275 -11.84 16.09 -7.98
N LYS A 276 -12.19 17.37 -7.78
CA LYS A 276 -13.00 18.14 -8.75
C LYS A 276 -12.37 18.24 -10.14
N GLU A 277 -11.05 18.06 -10.23
CA GLU A 277 -10.29 18.03 -11.49
C GLU A 277 -10.17 16.60 -12.07
N ASN A 278 -10.53 15.55 -11.33
CA ASN A 278 -10.52 14.16 -11.80
C ASN A 278 -11.70 13.89 -12.75
N PRO A 279 -11.49 13.26 -13.91
CA PRO A 279 -12.57 12.95 -14.86
C PRO A 279 -13.68 12.04 -14.29
N ASP A 280 -13.37 11.19 -13.30
CA ASP A 280 -14.33 10.31 -12.66
C ASP A 280 -15.25 11.02 -11.65
N TYR A 281 -14.88 12.21 -11.17
CA TYR A 281 -15.65 12.93 -10.14
C TYR A 281 -17.07 13.29 -10.58
N TYR A 282 -17.24 13.72 -11.83
CA TYR A 282 -18.55 14.03 -12.41
C TYR A 282 -19.11 12.89 -13.29
N ASN A 283 -18.44 11.73 -13.33
CA ASN A 283 -18.87 10.62 -14.15
C ASN A 283 -20.10 9.94 -13.53
N PRO A 284 -21.26 9.89 -14.21
CA PRO A 284 -22.51 9.36 -13.64
C PRO A 284 -22.45 7.86 -13.30
N LYS A 285 -21.44 7.13 -13.79
CA LYS A 285 -21.20 5.73 -13.41
C LYS A 285 -20.56 5.60 -12.03
N TYR A 286 -19.77 6.60 -11.61
CA TYR A 286 -18.89 6.51 -10.45
C TYR A 286 -19.25 7.53 -9.36
N ASN A 287 -19.92 8.63 -9.68
CA ASN A 287 -20.15 9.73 -8.75
C ASN A 287 -21.26 9.51 -7.70
N THR A 288 -21.74 8.28 -7.52
CA THR A 288 -22.69 7.92 -6.47
C THR A 288 -21.98 7.16 -5.34
N LYS A 289 -22.59 7.09 -4.16
CA LYS A 289 -22.02 6.41 -2.97
C LYS A 289 -21.46 5.02 -3.29
N LEU A 290 -22.21 4.21 -4.04
CA LEU A 290 -21.80 2.85 -4.40
C LEU A 290 -21.14 2.76 -5.77
N GLY A 291 -21.45 3.69 -6.69
CA GLY A 291 -20.96 3.67 -8.07
C GLY A 291 -21.17 2.31 -8.73
N VAL A 292 -20.08 1.61 -9.08
CA VAL A 292 -20.11 0.27 -9.70
C VAL A 292 -20.25 -0.89 -8.71
N TYR A 293 -20.21 -0.64 -7.41
CA TYR A 293 -20.21 -1.67 -6.37
C TYR A 293 -21.61 -1.94 -5.81
N SER A 294 -21.73 -3.05 -5.09
CA SER A 294 -22.87 -3.31 -4.21
C SER A 294 -22.46 -3.04 -2.76
N GLU A 295 -23.44 -2.75 -1.91
CA GLU A 295 -23.22 -2.65 -0.47
C GLU A 295 -22.64 -3.97 0.08
N ASN A 296 -21.67 -3.85 0.97
CA ASN A 296 -20.94 -4.94 1.64
C ASN A 296 -20.34 -5.97 0.66
N CYS A 297 -19.90 -5.53 -0.52
CA CYS A 297 -19.38 -6.42 -1.54
C CYS A 297 -18.08 -7.14 -1.14
N GLY A 298 -17.35 -6.60 -0.18
CA GLY A 298 -16.00 -7.02 0.17
C GLY A 298 -14.96 -6.12 -0.50
N LEU A 299 -13.96 -5.66 0.26
CA LEU A 299 -12.88 -4.83 -0.28
C LEU A 299 -12.05 -5.56 -1.34
N ASP A 300 -12.11 -6.89 -1.38
CA ASP A 300 -11.45 -7.69 -2.40
C ASP A 300 -11.95 -7.40 -3.82
N LYS A 301 -13.22 -6.96 -3.94
CA LYS A 301 -13.89 -6.59 -5.19
C LYS A 301 -13.79 -5.11 -5.51
N VAL A 302 -13.27 -4.30 -4.60
CA VAL A 302 -13.10 -2.86 -4.78
C VAL A 302 -11.83 -2.60 -5.57
N THR A 303 -11.94 -1.81 -6.64
CA THR A 303 -10.79 -1.26 -7.34
C THR A 303 -10.26 -0.08 -6.53
N MET A 304 -9.10 -0.26 -5.90
CA MET A 304 -8.37 0.81 -5.23
C MET A 304 -7.54 1.61 -6.24
N SER A 305 -7.22 2.87 -5.92
CA SER A 305 -6.16 3.63 -6.58
C SER A 305 -4.89 2.79 -6.67
N TRP A 306 -4.27 2.74 -7.85
CA TRP A 306 -3.12 1.87 -8.09
C TRP A 306 -1.88 2.34 -7.33
N GLY A 307 -1.16 1.41 -6.71
CA GLY A 307 0.03 1.71 -5.91
C GLY A 307 0.70 0.46 -5.35
N HIS A 308 1.65 0.68 -4.44
CA HIS A 308 2.49 -0.35 -3.82
C HIS A 308 1.68 -1.39 -3.03
N ASP A 309 0.60 -1.00 -2.34
CA ASP A 309 -0.30 -1.91 -1.63
C ASP A 309 -0.83 -3.05 -2.54
N GLU A 310 -1.54 -2.66 -3.61
CA GLU A 310 -2.17 -3.62 -4.53
C GLU A 310 -1.12 -4.45 -5.26
N TYR A 311 -0.02 -3.82 -5.69
CA TYR A 311 1.04 -4.54 -6.39
C TYR A 311 1.75 -5.56 -5.48
N MET A 312 2.10 -5.19 -4.24
CA MET A 312 2.73 -6.13 -3.32
C MET A 312 1.77 -7.26 -2.91
N TYR A 313 0.48 -6.96 -2.77
CA TYR A 313 -0.55 -7.99 -2.58
C TYR A 313 -0.59 -8.98 -3.77
N LEU A 314 -0.54 -8.50 -5.01
CA LEU A 314 -0.48 -9.35 -6.21
C LEU A 314 0.79 -10.21 -6.21
N VAL A 315 1.95 -9.61 -5.94
CA VAL A 315 3.23 -10.35 -5.80
C VAL A 315 3.09 -11.46 -4.76
N ALA A 316 2.56 -11.15 -3.58
CA ALA A 316 2.44 -12.14 -2.51
C ALA A 316 1.48 -13.28 -2.87
N LYS A 317 0.30 -12.95 -3.40
CA LYS A 317 -0.75 -13.90 -3.77
C LYS A 317 -0.31 -14.84 -4.89
N ASP A 318 0.23 -14.31 -5.98
CA ASP A 318 0.59 -15.10 -7.16
C ASP A 318 1.85 -15.94 -6.96
N ASN A 319 2.73 -15.53 -6.03
CA ASN A 319 3.83 -16.36 -5.55
C ASN A 319 3.44 -17.34 -4.45
N LYS A 320 2.14 -17.46 -4.15
CA LYS A 320 1.56 -18.47 -3.24
C LYS A 320 2.16 -18.41 -1.83
N THR A 321 2.25 -17.20 -1.29
CA THR A 321 2.62 -17.01 0.12
C THR A 321 1.74 -17.85 1.05
N THR A 322 2.30 -18.26 2.19
CA THR A 322 1.54 -18.88 3.27
C THR A 322 1.24 -17.91 4.41
N LEU A 323 1.41 -16.59 4.19
CA LEU A 323 0.94 -15.58 5.13
C LEU A 323 -0.58 -15.72 5.38
N PRO A 324 -1.05 -15.47 6.60
CA PRO A 324 -2.48 -15.49 6.90
C PRO A 324 -3.20 -14.33 6.20
N TYR A 325 -4.53 -14.43 6.10
CA TYR A 325 -5.39 -13.39 5.53
C TYR A 325 -5.09 -12.01 6.12
N ALA A 326 -4.94 -11.90 7.45
CA ALA A 326 -4.63 -10.64 8.12
C ALA A 326 -3.35 -9.97 7.59
N GLY A 327 -2.29 -10.75 7.31
CA GLY A 327 -1.04 -10.21 6.74
C GLY A 327 -1.24 -9.69 5.32
N LEU A 328 -1.99 -10.43 4.48
CA LEU A 328 -2.34 -9.99 3.13
C LEU A 328 -3.27 -8.76 3.13
N PHE A 329 -4.19 -8.68 4.09
CA PHE A 329 -5.10 -7.55 4.26
C PHE A 329 -4.33 -6.29 4.65
N ILE A 330 -3.39 -6.40 5.60
CA ILE A 330 -2.48 -5.32 5.96
C ILE A 330 -1.73 -4.81 4.73
N ILE A 331 -1.03 -5.69 4.00
CA ILE A 331 -0.26 -5.30 2.80
C ILE A 331 -1.13 -4.54 1.81
N ARG A 332 -2.35 -5.02 1.56
CA ARG A 332 -3.23 -4.48 0.53
C ARG A 332 -3.92 -3.17 0.90
N PHE A 333 -4.06 -2.85 2.18
CA PHE A 333 -4.90 -1.74 2.63
C PHE A 333 -4.24 -0.81 3.66
N HIS A 334 -2.93 -0.95 3.91
CA HIS A 334 -2.24 -0.13 4.89
C HIS A 334 -2.14 1.35 4.53
N SER A 335 -2.25 1.69 3.25
CA SER A 335 -2.36 3.07 2.78
C SER A 335 -3.80 3.59 2.75
N PHE A 336 -4.81 2.76 3.07
CA PHE A 336 -6.22 3.15 2.96
C PHE A 336 -6.71 3.94 4.20
N TYR A 337 -6.08 5.10 4.44
CA TYR A 337 -6.29 5.90 5.65
C TYR A 337 -7.74 6.38 5.84
N ALA A 338 -8.45 6.69 4.76
CA ALA A 338 -9.86 7.07 4.85
C ALA A 338 -10.70 5.96 5.53
N LEU A 339 -10.35 4.68 5.33
CA LEU A 339 -10.98 3.57 6.03
C LEU A 339 -10.46 3.43 7.47
N HIS A 340 -9.18 3.12 7.66
CA HIS A 340 -8.71 2.66 8.97
C HIS A 340 -8.52 3.77 10.02
N ARG A 341 -8.45 5.04 9.58
CA ARG A 341 -8.40 6.21 10.48
C ARG A 341 -9.75 6.91 10.63
N SER A 342 -10.54 7.01 9.56
CA SER A 342 -11.76 7.82 9.54
C SER A 342 -13.06 7.01 9.41
N ASN A 343 -12.97 5.67 9.34
CA ASN A 343 -14.12 4.76 9.17
C ASN A 343 -14.97 5.06 7.92
N ALA A 344 -14.41 5.71 6.90
CA ALA A 344 -15.07 5.88 5.62
C ALA A 344 -15.11 4.54 4.87
N TYR A 345 -16.06 4.40 3.94
CA TYR A 345 -16.21 3.22 3.07
C TYR A 345 -16.51 1.88 3.76
N THR A 346 -16.88 1.87 5.06
CA THR A 346 -17.31 0.65 5.77
C THR A 346 -18.50 -0.05 5.11
N TYR A 347 -19.34 0.68 4.38
CA TYR A 347 -20.44 0.13 3.58
C TYR A 347 -19.99 -0.71 2.36
N LEU A 348 -18.69 -0.79 2.06
CA LEU A 348 -18.13 -1.70 1.06
C LEU A 348 -17.55 -2.98 1.68
N MET A 349 -17.32 -2.99 3.00
CA MET A 349 -16.70 -4.09 3.72
C MET A 349 -17.65 -5.27 3.92
N ASN A 350 -17.10 -6.48 3.97
CA ASN A 350 -17.79 -7.67 4.46
C ASN A 350 -17.25 -8.08 5.85
N GLU A 351 -17.80 -9.16 6.42
CA GLU A 351 -17.41 -9.68 7.74
C GLU A 351 -15.91 -10.06 7.84
N GLU A 352 -15.31 -10.53 6.74
CA GLU A 352 -13.88 -10.90 6.72
C GLU A 352 -12.99 -9.65 6.79
N ASP A 353 -13.40 -8.57 6.11
CA ASP A 353 -12.70 -7.29 6.11
C ASP A 353 -12.72 -6.64 7.51
N GLU A 354 -13.78 -6.85 8.30
CA GLU A 354 -13.86 -6.35 9.69
C GLU A 354 -12.78 -6.94 10.58
N GLU A 355 -12.47 -8.24 10.44
CA GLU A 355 -11.37 -8.88 11.16
C GLU A 355 -10.00 -8.42 10.64
N GLY A 356 -9.87 -8.24 9.33
CA GLY A 356 -8.67 -7.66 8.71
C GLY A 356 -8.38 -6.24 9.23
N LEU A 357 -9.43 -5.42 9.37
CA LEU A 357 -9.32 -4.03 9.83
C LEU A 357 -8.77 -3.91 11.26
N LYS A 358 -9.09 -4.87 12.15
CA LYS A 358 -8.53 -4.90 13.52
C LYS A 358 -7.01 -5.02 13.50
N TRP A 359 -6.48 -5.96 12.71
CA TRP A 359 -5.04 -6.15 12.54
C TRP A 359 -4.37 -4.99 11.81
N LEU A 360 -5.06 -4.41 10.83
CA LEU A 360 -4.57 -3.23 10.14
C LEU A 360 -4.39 -2.02 11.08
N ARG A 361 -5.34 -1.77 11.97
CA ARG A 361 -5.21 -0.69 12.98
C ARG A 361 -4.06 -0.94 13.95
N ILE A 362 -3.78 -2.20 14.29
CA ILE A 362 -2.60 -2.56 15.08
C ILE A 362 -1.33 -2.22 14.30
N PHE A 363 -1.22 -2.72 13.07
CA PHE A 363 -0.07 -2.51 12.20
C PHE A 363 0.23 -1.01 11.96
N ASN A 364 -0.79 -0.21 11.67
CA ASN A 364 -0.63 1.21 11.30
C ASN A 364 0.06 2.04 12.38
N LYS A 365 -0.07 1.67 13.66
CA LYS A 365 0.68 2.31 14.75
C LYS A 365 2.19 2.17 14.53
N TYR A 366 2.66 1.00 14.10
CA TYR A 366 4.07 0.74 13.91
C TYR A 366 4.61 1.40 12.65
N ASP A 367 3.89 1.26 11.54
CA ASP A 367 4.25 1.91 10.28
C ASP A 367 4.41 3.43 10.45
N LEU A 368 3.47 4.07 11.14
CA LEU A 368 3.53 5.51 11.33
C LEU A 368 4.56 5.94 12.40
N TYR A 369 4.57 5.28 13.56
CA TYR A 369 5.21 5.81 14.76
C TYR A 369 6.54 5.15 15.12
N SER A 370 6.97 4.09 14.43
CA SER A 370 8.27 3.44 14.68
C SER A 370 9.46 4.19 14.09
N LYS A 371 9.21 5.22 13.27
CA LYS A 371 10.21 6.07 12.63
C LYS A 371 11.18 6.65 13.66
N SER A 372 12.44 6.26 13.56
CA SER A 372 13.46 6.53 14.57
C SER A 372 14.77 7.02 13.94
N LYS A 373 15.53 7.83 14.68
CA LYS A 373 16.92 8.18 14.30
C LYS A 373 17.92 7.06 14.61
N VAL A 374 17.51 6.06 15.38
CA VAL A 374 18.35 4.92 15.76
C VAL A 374 18.22 3.86 14.70
N LYS A 375 19.30 3.63 13.96
CA LYS A 375 19.33 2.66 12.87
C LYS A 375 19.34 1.22 13.37
N ILE A 376 18.64 0.34 12.67
CA ILE A 376 18.66 -1.10 12.92
C ILE A 376 19.93 -1.71 12.31
N ASN A 377 20.63 -2.54 13.09
CA ASN A 377 21.78 -3.28 12.58
C ASN A 377 21.31 -4.40 11.64
N GLN A 378 21.36 -4.15 10.34
CA GLN A 378 20.88 -5.07 9.31
C GLN A 378 21.51 -6.46 9.40
N GLU A 379 22.83 -6.54 9.65
CA GLU A 379 23.55 -7.82 9.71
C GLU A 379 23.12 -8.68 10.90
N GLU A 380 22.73 -8.06 12.02
CA GLU A 380 22.24 -8.77 13.20
C GLU A 380 20.83 -9.34 13.00
N VAL A 381 19.95 -8.58 12.33
CA VAL A 381 18.54 -8.97 12.16
C VAL A 381 18.28 -9.79 10.90
N LYS A 382 19.14 -9.69 9.87
CA LYS A 382 18.99 -10.39 8.59
C LYS A 382 18.78 -11.90 8.74
N PRO A 383 19.54 -12.66 9.57
CA PRO A 383 19.31 -14.10 9.73
C PRO A 383 17.89 -14.44 10.22
N TYR A 384 17.32 -13.61 11.10
CA TYR A 384 15.96 -13.79 11.60
C TYR A 384 14.94 -13.59 10.48
N TYR A 385 14.99 -12.46 9.78
CA TYR A 385 14.04 -12.14 8.72
C TYR A 385 14.16 -13.07 7.51
N MET A 386 15.37 -13.51 7.16
CA MET A 386 15.58 -14.56 6.16
C MET A 386 14.85 -15.85 6.53
N SER A 387 14.86 -16.27 7.81
CA SER A 387 14.13 -17.45 8.25
C SER A 387 12.60 -17.31 8.12
N LEU A 388 12.07 -16.10 8.30
CA LEU A 388 10.65 -15.82 8.09
C LEU A 388 10.29 -15.82 6.60
N ILE A 389 11.14 -15.22 5.77
CA ILE A 389 10.99 -15.23 4.31
C ILE A 389 10.93 -16.67 3.81
N GLU A 390 11.86 -17.53 4.25
CA GLU A 390 11.89 -18.96 3.89
C GLU A 390 10.65 -19.73 4.41
N LYS A 391 10.11 -19.33 5.57
CA LYS A 391 8.89 -19.93 6.14
C LYS A 391 7.65 -19.61 5.31
N TYR A 392 7.53 -18.37 4.83
CA TYR A 392 6.27 -17.84 4.27
C TYR A 392 6.27 -17.69 2.75
N PHE A 393 7.43 -17.74 2.09
CA PHE A 393 7.56 -17.52 0.66
C PHE A 393 8.53 -18.52 0.01
N PRO A 394 8.39 -18.77 -1.31
CA PRO A 394 9.43 -19.46 -2.06
C PRO A 394 10.71 -18.60 -2.10
N GLY A 395 11.88 -19.23 -2.25
CA GLY A 395 13.16 -18.52 -2.23
C GLY A 395 13.36 -17.47 -3.34
N LYS A 396 12.62 -17.60 -4.46
CA LYS A 396 12.58 -16.62 -5.55
C LYS A 396 11.12 -16.38 -5.95
N LEU A 397 10.77 -15.10 -6.09
CA LEU A 397 9.45 -14.64 -6.46
C LEU A 397 9.51 -14.04 -7.86
N ARG A 398 8.39 -14.13 -8.57
CA ARG A 398 8.12 -13.32 -9.76
C ARG A 398 7.57 -11.97 -9.31
N TRP A 399 8.11 -10.91 -9.87
CA TRP A 399 7.71 -9.53 -9.60
C TRP A 399 7.22 -8.88 -10.88
#